data_AF-A0A2V5MV81-F1
#
_entry.id   AF-A0A2V5MV81-F1
#
_cell.length_a   1.000
_cell.length_b   1.000
_cell.length_c   1.000
_cell.angle_alpha   90.00
_cell.angle_beta   90.00
_cell.angle_gamma   90.00
#
_symmetry.space_group_name_H-M   'P 1'
#
loop_
_entity.id
_entity.type
_entity.pdbx_description
1 polymer ?
#
loop_
_entity_poly.entity_id
_entity_poly.type
_entity_poly.pdbx_seq_one_letter_code
_entity_poly.pdbx_strand_id
1 'polypeptide(L)'
;MSCRSGGSFEDRLMRAVILLIWSLAFLSCRKNASLNADPARPQRSKKSNTASAVTDSGMKVQADKLLTSSEIESATGEPAKQAVTSARTEAGFAISQCYFQTATPAKSVVITVTSRGPGPDAKEPRQFWADKFHGEGSEEKD
;
A
#
# COMPACT_ATOMS: atom_id res chain seq x y z
N MET A 1 -13.10 -50.48 -19.16
CA MET A 1 -12.34 -49.21 -19.21
C MET A 1 -12.16 -48.72 -17.79
N SER A 2 -10.96 -48.78 -17.24
CA SER A 2 -10.65 -48.30 -15.89
C SER A 2 -9.38 -47.47 -15.97
N CYS A 3 -9.50 -46.15 -15.88
CA CYS A 3 -8.38 -45.23 -15.85
C CYS A 3 -7.86 -45.14 -14.42
N ARG A 4 -6.64 -45.61 -14.22
CA ARG A 4 -5.93 -45.65 -12.95
C ARG A 4 -5.46 -44.23 -12.60
N SER A 5 -6.04 -43.64 -11.56
CA SER A 5 -5.63 -42.35 -11.02
C SER A 5 -4.26 -42.48 -10.35
N GLY A 6 -3.23 -41.91 -10.96
CA GLY A 6 -1.87 -41.84 -10.42
C GLY A 6 -1.62 -40.45 -9.83
N GLY A 7 -1.84 -40.31 -8.52
CA GLY A 7 -1.46 -39.12 -7.77
C GLY A 7 -1.20 -39.51 -6.33
N SER A 8 0.06 -39.68 -5.92
CA SER A 8 0.34 -39.94 -4.50
C SER A 8 1.75 -39.57 -4.02
N PHE A 9 2.58 -38.91 -4.83
CA PHE A 9 3.92 -38.51 -4.36
C PHE A 9 4.10 -36.99 -4.30
N GLU A 10 3.76 -36.27 -5.38
CA GLU A 10 3.99 -34.82 -5.45
C GLU A 10 3.07 -34.02 -4.52
N ASP A 11 1.81 -34.44 -4.36
CA ASP A 11 0.87 -33.81 -3.40
C ASP A 11 1.31 -33.98 -1.94
N ARG A 12 1.94 -35.11 -1.62
CA ARG A 12 2.45 -35.37 -0.27
C ARG A 12 3.69 -34.52 0.01
N LEU A 13 4.54 -34.35 -0.99
CA LEU A 13 5.75 -33.54 -0.89
C LEU A 13 5.40 -32.04 -0.79
N MET A 14 4.47 -31.53 -1.60
CA MET A 14 4.01 -30.14 -1.52
C MET A 14 3.35 -29.81 -0.19
N ARG A 15 2.51 -30.71 0.34
CA ARG A 15 1.90 -30.55 1.67
C ARG A 15 2.95 -30.52 2.78
N ALA A 16 3.98 -31.35 2.72
CA ALA A 16 5.06 -31.36 3.70
C ALA A 16 5.87 -30.05 3.67
N VAL A 17 6.18 -29.54 2.48
CA VAL A 17 6.91 -28.27 2.31
C VAL A 17 6.11 -27.07 2.83
N ILE A 18 4.80 -27.01 2.53
CA ILE A 18 3.92 -25.95 3.02
C ILE A 18 3.85 -25.96 4.55
N LEU A 19 3.76 -27.13 5.18
CA LEU A 19 3.76 -27.26 6.64
C LEU A 19 5.11 -26.84 7.26
N LEU A 20 6.24 -27.15 6.62
CA LEU A 20 7.56 -26.73 7.09
C LEU A 20 7.73 -25.19 7.04
N ILE A 21 7.27 -24.55 5.96
CA ILE A 21 7.32 -23.08 5.82
C ILE A 21 6.45 -22.39 6.88
N TRP A 22 5.26 -22.92 7.18
CA TRP A 22 4.40 -22.39 8.25
C TRP A 22 5.00 -22.55 9.64
N SER A 23 5.76 -23.63 9.90
CA SER A 23 6.40 -23.85 11.21
C SER A 23 7.54 -22.86 11.49
N LEU A 24 8.25 -22.38 10.47
CA LEU A 24 9.35 -21.41 10.61
C LEU A 24 8.87 -19.98 10.93
N ALA A 25 7.59 -19.67 10.75
CA ALA A 25 7.02 -18.35 11.00
C ALA A 25 6.66 -18.08 12.48
N PHE A 26 6.67 -19.09 13.36
CA PHE A 26 6.24 -18.95 14.77
C PHE A 26 7.39 -18.91 15.80
N LEU A 27 8.66 -18.91 15.38
CA LEU A 27 9.81 -18.83 16.30
C LEU A 27 10.53 -17.48 16.28
N SER A 28 9.78 -16.38 16.39
CA SER A 28 10.34 -15.07 16.72
C SER A 28 9.44 -14.28 17.66
N CYS A 29 9.59 -14.56 18.95
CA CYS A 29 9.38 -13.61 20.04
C CYS A 29 10.09 -14.13 21.32
N ARG A 30 11.42 -13.95 21.41
CA ARG A 30 12.10 -13.83 22.71
C ARG A 30 12.51 -12.38 22.88
N LYS A 31 11.65 -11.57 23.50
CA LYS A 31 12.01 -10.28 24.12
C LYS A 31 11.67 -10.36 25.60
N ASN A 32 12.69 -10.73 26.35
CA ASN A 32 13.05 -10.41 27.73
C ASN A 32 11.91 -9.84 28.60
N ALA A 33 11.33 -10.70 29.45
CA ALA A 33 10.56 -10.27 30.59
C ALA A 33 11.51 -9.76 31.69
N SER A 34 11.53 -8.44 31.91
CA SER A 34 12.02 -7.87 33.17
C SER A 34 10.82 -7.77 34.11
N LEU A 35 10.82 -8.60 35.15
CA LEU A 35 9.86 -8.58 36.24
C LEU A 35 10.21 -7.44 37.21
N ASN A 36 9.32 -6.47 37.35
CA ASN A 36 9.08 -5.80 38.63
C ASN A 36 7.58 -5.46 38.69
N ALA A 37 6.88 -6.13 39.61
CA ALA A 37 5.60 -5.71 40.20
C ALA A 37 5.85 -4.44 41.05
N ASP A 38 4.95 -3.51 41.41
CA ASP A 38 3.49 -3.32 41.52
C ASP A 38 3.32 -1.81 41.93
N PRO A 39 2.19 -1.21 42.39
CA PRO A 39 0.79 -1.13 41.94
C PRO A 39 0.32 0.31 41.56
N ALA A 40 -0.87 0.37 40.94
CA ALA A 40 -1.89 1.43 40.98
C ALA A 40 -1.57 2.92 40.62
N ARG A 41 -2.08 3.38 39.47
CA ARG A 41 -2.54 4.79 39.27
C ARG A 41 -3.59 4.87 38.14
N PRO A 42 -4.64 5.74 38.22
CA PRO A 42 -5.86 5.59 37.41
C PRO A 42 -5.66 5.96 35.94
N GLN A 43 -6.41 5.26 35.08
CA GLN A 43 -6.60 5.60 33.67
C GLN A 43 -7.10 7.05 33.51
N ARG A 44 -6.28 7.88 32.87
CA ARG A 44 -6.74 9.12 32.25
C ARG A 44 -6.70 8.94 30.74
N SER A 45 -7.89 8.75 30.18
CA SER A 45 -8.20 8.86 28.77
C SER A 45 -7.74 10.19 28.19
N LYS A 46 -6.82 10.15 27.20
CA LYS A 46 -6.66 11.19 26.19
C LYS A 46 -6.30 10.58 24.84
N LYS A 47 -7.33 10.54 24.00
CA LYS A 47 -7.37 11.04 22.62
C LYS A 47 -6.39 10.42 21.61
N SER A 48 -6.99 9.62 20.72
CA SER A 48 -6.82 9.63 19.27
C SER A 48 -5.39 9.78 18.75
N ASN A 49 -4.88 8.72 18.12
CA ASN A 49 -3.75 8.78 17.20
C ASN A 49 -4.10 9.71 16.03
N THR A 50 -4.01 11.02 16.27
CA THR A 50 -3.80 12.01 15.23
C THR A 50 -2.32 11.93 14.90
N ALA A 51 -1.98 11.09 13.92
CA ALA A 51 -0.72 11.24 13.21
C ALA A 51 -0.81 12.57 12.46
N SER A 52 -0.47 13.65 13.17
CA SER A 52 -0.38 14.99 12.61
C SER A 52 0.71 14.99 11.55
N ALA A 53 0.25 15.20 10.32
CA ALA A 53 0.91 15.88 9.22
C ALA A 53 2.33 16.39 9.55
N VAL A 54 3.32 15.74 8.94
CA VAL A 54 4.52 16.46 8.50
C VAL A 54 4.09 17.32 7.32
N THR A 55 3.79 18.58 7.61
CA THR A 55 3.80 19.67 6.62
C THR A 55 5.26 19.95 6.27
N ASP A 56 5.74 19.25 5.24
CA ASP A 56 6.88 19.72 4.47
C ASP A 56 6.35 20.40 3.19
N SER A 57 6.71 21.65 3.08
CA SER A 57 6.16 22.67 2.19
C SER A 57 6.62 22.48 0.74
N GLY A 58 5.90 21.62 0.02
CA GLY A 58 5.95 21.49 -1.43
C GLY A 58 4.68 20.80 -1.94
N MET A 59 3.57 21.55 -2.02
CA MET A 59 2.26 21.14 -2.57
C MET A 59 1.96 19.63 -2.52
N LYS A 60 1.88 19.07 -1.31
CA LYS A 60 1.52 17.66 -1.12
C LYS A 60 0.05 17.48 -1.53
N VAL A 61 -0.18 16.87 -2.69
CA VAL A 61 -1.55 16.67 -3.20
C VAL A 61 -2.32 15.75 -2.25
N GLN A 62 -3.47 16.24 -1.78
CA GLN A 62 -4.41 15.50 -0.94
C GLN A 62 -5.22 14.56 -1.83
N ALA A 63 -4.75 13.32 -1.98
CA ALA A 63 -5.35 12.33 -2.89
C ALA A 63 -6.80 11.97 -2.48
N ASP A 64 -7.12 12.05 -1.20
CA ASP A 64 -8.46 11.86 -0.63
C ASP A 64 -9.46 12.96 -0.98
N LYS A 65 -8.98 14.14 -1.41
CA LYS A 65 -9.84 15.26 -1.82
C LYS A 65 -10.08 15.33 -3.33
N LEU A 66 -9.46 14.45 -4.10
CA LEU A 66 -9.64 14.42 -5.55
C LEU A 66 -10.96 13.78 -5.97
N LEU A 67 -11.50 12.87 -5.16
CA LEU A 67 -12.81 12.26 -5.37
C LEU A 67 -13.65 12.38 -4.11
N THR A 68 -14.91 12.71 -4.30
CA THR A 68 -15.94 12.67 -3.27
C THR A 68 -16.53 11.26 -3.16
N SER A 69 -17.04 10.91 -1.97
CA SER A 69 -17.74 9.64 -1.78
C SER A 69 -18.93 9.46 -2.74
N SER A 70 -19.61 10.55 -3.11
CA SER A 70 -20.73 10.52 -4.07
C SER A 70 -20.28 10.19 -5.49
N GLU A 71 -19.13 10.68 -5.93
CA GLU A 71 -18.59 10.33 -7.25
C GLU A 71 -18.18 8.86 -7.29
N ILE A 72 -17.60 8.36 -6.20
CA ILE A 72 -17.22 6.95 -6.08
C ILE A 72 -18.47 6.07 -6.06
N GLU A 73 -19.49 6.44 -5.30
CA GLU A 73 -20.77 5.72 -5.28
C GLU A 73 -21.45 5.72 -6.65
N SER A 74 -21.43 6.85 -7.35
CA SER A 74 -21.99 6.95 -8.71
C SER A 74 -21.23 6.06 -9.71
N ALA A 75 -19.91 5.94 -9.57
CA ALA A 75 -19.07 5.13 -10.46
C ALA A 75 -19.10 3.63 -10.13
N THR A 76 -19.19 3.28 -8.85
CA THR A 76 -19.05 1.88 -8.38
C THR A 76 -20.39 1.24 -7.99
N GLY A 77 -21.44 2.04 -7.82
CA GLY A 77 -22.75 1.61 -7.33
C GLY A 77 -22.78 1.24 -5.86
N GLU A 78 -21.70 1.53 -5.11
CA GLU A 78 -21.62 1.24 -3.67
C GLU A 78 -21.06 2.44 -2.90
N PRO A 79 -21.58 2.71 -1.69
CA PRO A 79 -21.06 3.79 -0.87
C PRO A 79 -19.62 3.49 -0.45
N ALA A 80 -18.75 4.47 -0.63
CA ALA A 80 -17.38 4.42 -0.14
C ALA A 80 -17.33 4.75 1.36
N LYS A 81 -16.65 3.90 2.13
CA LYS A 81 -16.26 4.17 3.52
C LYS A 81 -15.14 5.19 3.57
N GLN A 82 -14.78 5.60 4.80
CA GLN A 82 -13.70 6.53 5.05
C GLN A 82 -12.41 6.15 4.31
N ALA A 83 -11.80 7.15 3.69
CA ALA A 83 -10.62 6.98 2.88
C ALA A 83 -9.37 6.81 3.76
N VAL A 84 -8.52 5.84 3.41
CA VAL A 84 -7.23 5.62 4.08
C VAL A 84 -6.13 6.22 3.21
N THR A 85 -5.50 7.27 3.71
CA THR A 85 -4.43 7.99 3.00
C THR A 85 -3.05 7.55 3.47
N SER A 86 -2.15 7.34 2.51
CA SER A 86 -0.73 7.08 2.73
C SER A 86 0.11 7.95 1.81
N ALA A 87 1.35 8.22 2.18
CA ALA A 87 2.26 8.94 1.29
C ALA A 87 3.70 8.50 1.51
N ARG A 88 4.49 8.51 0.43
CA ARG A 88 5.90 8.13 0.41
C ARG A 88 6.68 8.97 -0.61
N THR A 89 7.99 8.96 -0.50
CA THR A 89 8.90 9.54 -1.50
C THR A 89 9.74 8.41 -2.07
N GLU A 90 9.80 8.29 -3.39
CA GLU A 90 10.47 7.19 -4.07
C GLU A 90 10.90 7.63 -5.47
N ALA A 91 12.11 7.23 -5.91
CA ALA A 91 12.63 7.49 -7.26
C ALA A 91 12.52 8.96 -7.74
N GLY A 92 12.71 9.93 -6.84
CA GLY A 92 12.58 11.36 -7.17
C GLY A 92 11.14 11.87 -7.26
N PHE A 93 10.16 11.08 -6.84
CA PHE A 93 8.75 11.45 -6.78
C PHE A 93 8.22 11.50 -5.35
N ALA A 94 7.28 12.40 -5.11
CA ALA A 94 6.37 12.33 -3.98
C ALA A 94 5.10 11.61 -4.43
N ILE A 95 4.75 10.53 -3.74
CA ILE A 95 3.61 9.66 -4.06
C ILE A 95 2.61 9.74 -2.92
N SER A 96 1.38 10.11 -3.23
CA SER A 96 0.23 10.17 -2.32
C SER A 96 -0.80 9.14 -2.78
N GLN A 97 -1.23 8.23 -1.92
CA GLN A 97 -2.19 7.19 -2.25
C GLN A 97 -3.36 7.22 -1.29
N CYS A 98 -4.58 7.10 -1.82
CA CYS A 98 -5.79 7.04 -1.04
C CYS A 98 -6.62 5.81 -1.43
N TYR A 99 -7.04 5.04 -0.44
CA TYR A 99 -7.89 3.86 -0.61
C TYR A 99 -9.30 4.12 -0.10
N PHE A 100 -10.28 3.99 -0.97
CA PHE A 100 -11.70 4.09 -0.68
C PHE A 100 -12.30 2.69 -0.66
N GLN A 101 -12.67 2.22 0.53
CA GLN A 101 -13.20 0.89 0.71
C GLN A 101 -14.72 0.87 0.47
N THR A 102 -15.21 -0.05 -0.36
CA THR A 102 -16.65 -0.32 -0.51
C THR A 102 -17.05 -1.61 0.21
N ALA A 103 -18.32 -2.03 0.09
CA ALA A 103 -18.79 -3.28 0.70
C ALA A 103 -18.21 -4.50 -0.04
N THR A 104 -18.14 -4.43 -1.37
CA THR A 104 -17.54 -5.43 -2.23
C THR A 104 -16.09 -5.04 -2.54
N PRO A 105 -15.07 -5.78 -2.05
CA PRO A 105 -13.67 -5.39 -2.22
C PRO A 105 -13.23 -5.15 -3.67
N ALA A 106 -13.82 -5.86 -4.63
CA ALA A 106 -13.54 -5.70 -6.05
C ALA A 106 -14.02 -4.36 -6.64
N LYS A 107 -14.83 -3.60 -5.90
CA LYS A 107 -15.33 -2.27 -6.26
C LYS A 107 -14.68 -1.15 -5.45
N SER A 108 -13.73 -1.48 -4.58
CA SER A 108 -12.95 -0.46 -3.89
C SER A 108 -12.10 0.33 -4.89
N VAL A 109 -11.83 1.59 -4.56
CA VAL A 109 -11.07 2.51 -5.42
C VAL A 109 -9.73 2.86 -4.78
N VAL A 110 -8.66 2.82 -5.56
CA VAL A 110 -7.34 3.31 -5.15
C VAL A 110 -6.95 4.48 -6.06
N ILE A 111 -6.74 5.66 -5.47
CA ILE A 111 -6.19 6.81 -6.17
C ILE A 111 -4.71 6.90 -5.81
N THR A 112 -3.84 6.96 -6.80
CA THR A 112 -2.41 7.25 -6.60
C THR A 112 -2.05 8.50 -7.37
N VAL A 113 -1.50 9.49 -6.67
CA VAL A 113 -1.03 10.75 -7.22
C VAL A 113 0.48 10.78 -7.10
N THR A 114 1.14 10.96 -8.23
CA THR A 114 2.59 11.13 -8.30
C THR A 114 2.88 12.59 -8.66
N SER A 115 3.66 13.26 -7.83
CA SER A 115 4.16 14.61 -8.08
C SER A 115 5.68 14.62 -8.01
N ARG A 116 6.30 15.72 -8.45
CA ARG A 116 7.73 15.94 -8.26
C ARG A 116 8.09 15.77 -6.78
N GLY A 117 9.13 14.98 -6.52
CA GLY A 117 9.63 14.75 -5.17
C GLY A 117 10.54 15.87 -4.67
N PRO A 118 10.89 15.86 -3.37
CA PRO A 118 11.91 16.74 -2.83
C PRO A 118 13.29 16.26 -3.30
N GLY A 119 14.06 17.14 -3.93
CA GLY A 119 15.45 16.85 -4.33
C GLY A 119 15.88 17.61 -5.59
N PRO A 120 17.19 17.88 -5.73
CA PRO A 120 17.73 18.59 -6.90
C PRO A 120 17.48 17.81 -8.20
N ASP A 121 17.55 16.48 -8.12
CA ASP A 121 17.40 15.58 -9.29
C ASP A 121 15.95 15.13 -9.54
N ALA A 122 14.99 15.60 -8.74
CA ALA A 122 13.59 15.27 -8.94
C ALA A 122 13.09 15.86 -10.27
N LYS A 123 12.36 15.07 -11.06
CA LYS A 123 11.76 15.52 -12.33
C LYS A 123 10.26 15.67 -12.19
N GLU A 124 9.68 16.50 -13.06
CA GLU A 124 8.22 16.50 -13.21
C GLU A 124 7.76 15.15 -13.77
N PRO A 125 6.67 14.54 -13.27
CA PRO A 125 6.19 13.24 -13.75
C PRO A 125 5.97 13.22 -15.27
N ARG A 126 5.47 14.32 -15.85
CA ARG A 126 5.31 14.45 -17.30
C ARG A 126 6.63 14.38 -18.06
N GLN A 127 7.66 15.07 -17.58
CA GLN A 127 9.00 15.03 -18.20
C GLN A 127 9.61 13.63 -18.08
N PHE A 128 9.51 13.01 -16.90
CA PHE A 128 9.99 11.64 -16.71
C PHE A 128 9.34 10.66 -17.69
N TRP A 129 8.02 10.73 -17.88
CA TRP A 129 7.33 9.84 -18.82
C TRP A 129 7.61 10.17 -20.29
N ALA A 130 7.82 11.44 -20.63
CA ALA A 130 8.30 11.83 -21.95
C ALA A 130 9.65 11.16 -22.23
N ASP A 131 10.65 11.35 -21.35
CA ASP A 131 11.99 10.76 -21.49
C ASP A 131 11.95 9.22 -21.58
N LYS A 132 11.07 8.58 -20.80
CA LYS A 132 10.99 7.10 -20.73
C LYS A 132 10.30 6.45 -21.92
N PHE A 133 9.29 7.09 -22.49
CA PHE A 133 8.42 6.48 -23.51
C PHE A 133 8.50 7.14 -24.89
N HIS A 134 9.07 8.33 -25.01
CA HIS A 134 9.24 9.05 -26.28
C HIS A 134 10.74 9.16 -26.62
N GLY A 135 11.45 8.03 -26.61
CA GLY A 135 12.90 7.97 -26.72
C GLY A 135 13.50 8.90 -27.79
N GLU A 136 14.74 9.35 -27.56
CA GLU A 136 15.57 10.03 -28.57
C GLU A 136 15.60 9.20 -29.86
N GLY A 137 14.77 9.56 -30.84
CA GLY A 137 14.52 8.67 -31.97
C GLY A 137 13.61 9.26 -33.05
N SER A 138 13.69 10.56 -33.30
CA SER A 138 13.12 11.16 -34.52
C SER A 138 14.02 12.23 -35.13
N GLU A 139 15.32 11.91 -35.26
CA GLU A 139 16.14 12.50 -36.32
C GLU A 139 16.43 11.40 -37.35
N GLU A 140 15.43 11.10 -38.19
CA GLU A 140 15.69 10.53 -39.51
C GLU A 140 16.30 11.67 -40.33
N LYS A 141 17.61 11.59 -40.52
CA LYS A 141 18.38 12.56 -41.28
C LYS A 141 18.36 12.11 -42.75
N ASP A 142 17.62 12.86 -43.57
CA ASP A 142 17.61 12.76 -45.04
C ASP A 142 19.01 12.87 -45.65
#